data_AF-A0A1C6SH80-F1
#
_entry.id   AF-A0A1C6SH80-F1
#
_cell.length_a   1.000
_cell.length_b   1.000
_cell.length_c   1.000
_cell.angle_alpha   90.00
_cell.angle_beta   90.00
_cell.angle_gamma   90.00
#
_symmetry.space_group_name_H-M   'P 1'
#
loop_
_entity.id
_entity.type
_entity.pdbx_description
1 polymer ?
#
loop_
_entity_poly.entity_id
_entity_poly.type
_entity_poly.pdbx_seq_one_letter_code
_entity_poly.pdbx_strand_id
1 'polypeptide(L)'
;MRKQMEGDNQRRRVLARQARERGRQPSSDAATLGASKQLTHLDRGKRAGPPPAGVHKPDSSRGGPMPPSAGRPPAARPAPRPGPGTPGAIGLGYRELVGDVSRRTGVDFREAKVGAEATVLVLARALAEADRQRLLRAVPVSLHDVTPIDGVEPHRDLPGFLTEVARISGRTPEQARYQAEATMAALAARDGRLVASLGVPEGLRDLLEPPAAGGGLVGTTGADAPLTADELRAALADLPYWSARGPALSRSIALPPSNLDRVLDRIDQLRRDTGRGPTIARETSSSAVLTVRSRQTDAVTARVVDLAHRVDDAIEEAGAGMAG
;
A
#
# COMPACT_ATOMS: atom_id res chain seq x y z
N MET A 1 -33.98 6.87 -21.51
CA MET A 1 -34.93 6.13 -20.65
C MET A 1 -34.15 5.48 -19.52
N ARG A 2 -34.27 5.99 -18.29
CA ARG A 2 -33.54 5.51 -17.10
C ARG A 2 -34.24 4.26 -16.54
N LYS A 3 -33.52 3.15 -16.43
CA LYS A 3 -34.03 1.84 -15.96
C LYS A 3 -33.97 1.81 -14.43
N GLN A 4 -35.13 1.87 -13.77
CA GLN A 4 -35.27 1.74 -12.32
C GLN A 4 -34.74 0.37 -11.85
N MET A 5 -33.57 0.35 -11.21
CA MET A 5 -32.93 -0.86 -10.64
C MET A 5 -33.06 -0.93 -9.11
N GLU A 6 -33.57 0.12 -8.47
CA GLU A 6 -33.51 0.27 -7.01
C GLU A 6 -34.69 -0.42 -6.30
N GLY A 7 -35.88 -0.41 -6.92
CA GLY A 7 -37.09 -1.05 -6.37
C GLY A 7 -37.02 -2.59 -6.31
N ASP A 8 -36.37 -3.21 -7.30
CA ASP A 8 -36.23 -4.67 -7.36
C ASP A 8 -35.22 -5.20 -6.33
N ASN A 9 -34.17 -4.44 -6.03
CA ASN A 9 -33.17 -4.85 -5.04
C ASN A 9 -33.69 -4.74 -3.60
N GLN A 10 -34.50 -3.74 -3.28
CA GLN A 10 -35.14 -3.65 -1.97
C GLN A 10 -36.14 -4.80 -1.76
N ARG A 11 -36.98 -5.11 -2.75
CA ARG A 11 -37.91 -6.25 -2.69
C ARG A 11 -37.19 -7.58 -2.48
N ARG A 12 -36.04 -7.79 -3.15
CA ARG A 12 -35.21 -9.00 -2.96
C ARG A 12 -34.62 -9.12 -1.56
N ARG A 13 -34.18 -8.01 -0.96
CA ARG A 13 -33.66 -8.00 0.42
C ARG A 13 -34.74 -8.33 1.45
N VAL A 14 -35.97 -7.88 1.23
CA VAL A 14 -37.12 -8.20 2.09
C VAL A 14 -37.47 -9.70 2.01
N LEU A 15 -37.54 -10.26 0.80
CA LEU A 15 -37.84 -11.69 0.60
C LEU A 15 -36.77 -12.60 1.22
N ALA A 16 -35.49 -12.24 1.06
CA ALA A 16 -34.40 -12.99 1.69
C ALA A 16 -34.42 -12.92 3.23
N ARG A 17 -34.92 -11.81 3.82
CA ARG A 17 -35.08 -11.68 5.27
C ARG A 17 -36.23 -12.54 5.78
N GLN A 18 -37.38 -12.54 5.09
CA GLN A 18 -38.53 -13.39 5.43
C GLN A 18 -38.23 -14.89 5.30
N ALA A 19 -37.42 -15.32 4.33
CA ALA A 19 -37.02 -16.71 4.20
C ALA A 19 -36.21 -17.21 5.43
N ARG A 20 -35.32 -16.36 5.95
CA ARG A 20 -34.51 -16.67 7.15
C ARG A 20 -35.35 -16.72 8.43
N GLU A 21 -36.31 -15.80 8.58
CA GLU A 21 -37.24 -15.81 9.72
C GLU A 21 -38.08 -17.10 9.77
N ARG A 22 -38.38 -17.71 8.61
CA ARG A 22 -39.08 -19.00 8.52
C ARG A 22 -38.15 -20.22 8.59
N GLY A 23 -36.88 -20.03 8.91
CA GLY A 23 -35.89 -21.11 9.02
C GLY A 23 -35.56 -21.81 7.69
N ARG A 24 -35.88 -21.18 6.55
CA ARG A 24 -35.61 -21.75 5.21
C ARG A 24 -34.40 -21.09 4.56
N GLN A 25 -33.68 -21.85 3.73
CA GLN A 25 -32.56 -21.31 2.96
C GLN A 25 -33.07 -20.44 1.81
N PRO A 26 -32.55 -19.21 1.61
CA PRO A 26 -32.97 -18.29 0.53
C PRO A 26 -32.79 -18.82 -0.89
N SER A 27 -32.13 -19.96 -1.06
CA SER A 27 -31.90 -20.66 -2.32
C SER A 27 -33.10 -21.48 -2.80
N SER A 28 -34.11 -21.76 -1.96
CA SER A 28 -35.31 -22.51 -2.39
C SER A 28 -36.30 -21.68 -3.21
N ASP A 29 -36.28 -20.34 -3.06
CA ASP A 29 -37.30 -19.44 -3.61
C ASP A 29 -36.80 -18.64 -4.82
N ALA A 30 -35.81 -19.16 -5.55
CA ALA A 30 -35.31 -18.63 -6.84
C ALA A 30 -34.96 -17.13 -6.84
N ALA A 31 -34.51 -16.58 -5.72
CA ALA A 31 -34.16 -15.17 -5.57
C ALA A 31 -32.67 -14.85 -5.82
N THR A 32 -31.85 -15.80 -6.27
CA THR A 32 -30.45 -15.55 -6.68
C THR A 32 -30.05 -16.40 -7.89
N LEU A 33 -29.88 -15.76 -9.05
CA LEU A 33 -29.18 -16.35 -10.20
C LEU A 33 -27.69 -16.05 -10.02
N GLY A 34 -26.94 -16.98 -9.42
CA GLY A 34 -25.50 -16.76 -9.27
C GLY A 34 -24.67 -17.78 -8.51
N ALA A 35 -25.23 -18.91 -8.05
CA ALA A 35 -24.44 -19.89 -7.30
C ALA A 35 -24.82 -21.37 -7.54
N SER A 36 -25.51 -21.70 -8.64
CA SER A 36 -25.89 -23.08 -9.00
C SER A 36 -25.17 -23.60 -10.25
N LYS A 37 -23.87 -23.29 -10.37
CA LYS A 37 -23.00 -23.90 -11.41
C LYS A 37 -21.75 -24.59 -10.85
N GLN A 38 -21.50 -24.55 -9.54
CA GLN A 38 -20.30 -25.17 -8.96
C GLN A 38 -20.56 -26.51 -8.25
N LEU A 39 -21.81 -26.90 -8.00
CA LEU A 39 -22.12 -28.20 -7.37
C LEU A 39 -22.41 -29.34 -8.36
N THR A 40 -22.55 -29.04 -9.66
CA THR A 40 -22.89 -30.04 -10.68
C THR A 40 -21.68 -30.81 -11.24
N HIS A 41 -20.47 -30.56 -10.73
CA HIS A 41 -19.24 -31.20 -11.22
C HIS A 41 -18.67 -32.28 -10.28
N LEU A 42 -19.30 -32.55 -9.13
CA LEU A 42 -18.83 -33.54 -8.15
C LEU A 42 -19.62 -34.86 -8.11
N ASP A 43 -20.75 -34.98 -8.82
CA ASP A 43 -21.61 -36.18 -8.76
C ASP A 43 -21.56 -37.08 -10.01
N ARG A 44 -20.69 -36.80 -10.99
CA ARG A 44 -20.58 -37.58 -12.23
C ARG A 44 -19.54 -38.72 -12.16
N GLY A 45 -19.20 -39.17 -10.94
CA GLY A 45 -18.18 -40.20 -10.68
C GLY A 45 -18.70 -41.57 -10.21
N LYS A 46 -20.02 -41.81 -10.16
CA LYS A 46 -20.58 -43.12 -9.80
C LYS A 46 -20.90 -43.93 -11.06
N ARG A 47 -19.92 -44.72 -11.52
CA ARG A 47 -20.15 -45.79 -12.52
C ARG A 47 -20.99 -46.89 -11.88
N ALA A 48 -22.15 -47.17 -12.47
CA ALA A 48 -22.87 -48.43 -12.30
C ALA A 48 -22.17 -49.49 -13.17
N GLY A 49 -21.45 -50.41 -12.54
CA GLY A 49 -20.84 -51.58 -13.17
C GLY A 49 -20.96 -52.78 -12.23
N PRO A 50 -20.92 -54.02 -12.78
CA PRO A 50 -21.13 -55.23 -11.97
C PRO A 50 -20.04 -55.39 -10.89
N PRO A 51 -20.37 -56.04 -9.76
CA PRO A 51 -19.47 -56.13 -8.61
C PRO A 51 -18.23 -56.99 -8.93
N PRO A 52 -17.02 -56.57 -8.52
CA PRO A 52 -15.83 -57.40 -8.62
C PRO A 52 -15.85 -58.53 -7.57
N ALA A 53 -15.44 -59.72 -8.01
CA ALA A 53 -15.37 -60.95 -7.23
C ALA A 53 -14.08 -61.05 -6.36
N GLY A 54 -14.21 -61.65 -5.17
CA GLY A 54 -13.12 -62.13 -4.30
C GLY A 54 -12.52 -61.04 -3.38
N VAL A 55 -12.57 -61.06 -2.04
CA VAL A 55 -12.33 -62.05 -0.97
C VAL A 55 -10.84 -62.21 -0.58
N HIS A 56 -10.56 -61.73 0.64
CA HIS A 56 -9.43 -61.93 1.57
C HIS A 56 -8.18 -61.02 1.53
N LYS A 57 -8.10 -60.17 2.58
CA LYS A 57 -6.85 -59.85 3.31
C LYS A 57 -6.26 -61.13 3.92
N PRO A 58 -4.94 -61.12 4.21
CA PRO A 58 -4.58 -61.37 5.60
C PRO A 58 -3.69 -60.26 6.18
N ASP A 59 -3.89 -60.07 7.47
CA ASP A 59 -3.14 -59.24 8.40
C ASP A 59 -1.96 -60.07 8.96
N SER A 60 -0.80 -59.46 9.18
CA SER A 60 0.15 -59.87 10.23
C SER A 60 1.33 -58.91 10.31
N SER A 61 1.25 -58.07 11.34
CA SER A 61 2.29 -57.82 12.36
C SER A 61 3.78 -57.83 11.97
N ARG A 62 4.46 -56.77 12.47
CA ARG A 62 5.75 -56.78 13.20
C ARG A 62 6.85 -55.95 12.52
N GLY A 63 7.20 -54.82 13.15
CA GLY A 63 8.47 -54.11 12.97
C GLY A 63 8.36 -52.70 12.39
N GLY A 64 8.35 -51.67 13.26
CA GLY A 64 8.86 -50.35 12.89
C GLY A 64 10.31 -50.20 13.38
N PRO A 65 10.98 -49.06 13.11
CA PRO A 65 11.10 -48.32 11.86
C PRO A 65 12.53 -48.47 11.28
N MET A 66 12.68 -48.72 9.97
CA MET A 66 13.98 -48.53 9.30
C MET A 66 14.07 -47.10 8.76
N PRO A 67 15.22 -46.41 8.92
CA PRO A 67 15.43 -45.11 8.31
C PRO A 67 15.51 -45.26 6.79
N PRO A 68 14.93 -44.35 5.99
CA PRO A 68 15.09 -44.40 4.55
C PRO A 68 16.54 -44.08 4.16
N SER A 69 17.07 -44.91 3.27
CA SER A 69 18.32 -44.71 2.54
C SER A 69 18.35 -43.33 1.86
N ALA A 70 19.54 -42.70 1.83
CA ALA A 70 19.78 -41.41 1.19
C ALA A 70 19.37 -41.44 -0.29
N GLY A 71 18.18 -40.91 -0.55
CA GLY A 71 17.64 -40.71 -1.89
C GLY A 71 18.37 -39.58 -2.61
N ARG A 72 19.06 -39.95 -3.68
CA ARG A 72 19.56 -39.13 -4.80
C ARG A 72 18.71 -37.86 -5.03
N PRO A 73 19.30 -36.67 -5.22
CA PRO A 73 18.54 -35.45 -5.50
C PRO A 73 17.68 -35.63 -6.76
N PRO A 74 16.41 -35.16 -6.75
CA PRO A 74 15.56 -35.24 -7.92
C PRO A 74 16.15 -34.38 -9.05
N ALA A 75 16.30 -34.99 -10.23
CA ALA A 75 16.66 -34.27 -11.44
C ALA A 75 15.65 -33.14 -11.69
N ALA A 76 16.15 -31.92 -11.84
CA ALA A 76 15.35 -30.76 -12.21
C ALA A 76 14.58 -31.07 -13.50
N ARG A 77 13.25 -30.94 -13.46
CA ARG A 77 12.44 -30.96 -14.69
C ARG A 77 12.91 -29.81 -15.58
N PRO A 78 13.17 -30.05 -16.89
CA PRO A 78 13.47 -28.97 -17.81
C PRO A 78 12.31 -27.97 -17.83
N ALA A 79 12.62 -26.69 -17.63
CA ALA A 79 11.65 -25.62 -17.87
C ALA A 79 11.17 -25.68 -19.33
N PRO A 80 9.90 -25.35 -19.62
CA PRO A 80 9.41 -25.31 -20.99
C PRO A 80 10.22 -24.27 -21.78
N ARG A 81 10.78 -24.72 -22.90
CA ARG A 81 11.55 -23.90 -23.83
C ARG A 81 10.65 -22.78 -24.38
N PRO A 82 11.04 -21.50 -24.34
CA PRO A 82 10.25 -20.43 -24.94
C PRO A 82 10.19 -20.65 -26.46
N GLY A 83 8.98 -20.70 -27.02
CA GLY A 83 8.78 -20.77 -28.46
C GLY A 83 9.21 -19.46 -29.15
N PRO A 84 9.54 -19.49 -30.45
CA PRO A 84 9.91 -18.28 -31.19
C PRO A 84 8.64 -17.52 -31.60
N GLY A 85 8.47 -16.28 -31.14
CA GLY A 85 7.32 -15.47 -31.56
C GLY A 85 7.25 -14.06 -30.99
N THR A 86 7.62 -13.09 -31.85
CA THR A 86 7.30 -11.64 -31.85
C THR A 86 8.23 -10.69 -31.08
N PRO A 87 8.88 -9.71 -31.76
CA PRO A 87 9.56 -8.59 -31.09
C PRO A 87 8.54 -7.55 -30.59
N GLY A 88 8.60 -7.22 -29.30
CA GLY A 88 8.09 -5.94 -28.76
C GLY A 88 6.67 -5.94 -28.18
N ALA A 89 6.49 -6.54 -27.00
CA ALA A 89 5.54 -6.08 -25.97
C ALA A 89 5.68 -6.98 -24.72
N ILE A 90 6.63 -6.67 -23.84
CA ILE A 90 6.60 -7.21 -22.47
C ILE A 90 5.53 -6.40 -21.72
N GLY A 91 4.27 -6.81 -21.88
CA GLY A 91 3.12 -6.11 -21.32
C GLY A 91 3.24 -5.96 -19.80
N LEU A 92 3.24 -4.71 -19.33
CA LEU A 92 3.14 -4.38 -17.92
C LEU A 92 1.84 -4.94 -17.33
N GLY A 93 1.95 -5.68 -16.24
CA GLY A 93 0.79 -5.92 -15.39
C GLY A 93 0.46 -4.63 -14.64
N TYR A 94 -0.72 -4.05 -14.85
CA TYR A 94 -1.25 -2.93 -14.04
C TYR A 94 -1.02 -3.12 -12.53
N ARG A 95 -1.23 -4.35 -12.03
CA ARG A 95 -1.04 -4.70 -10.62
C ARG A 95 0.40 -4.66 -10.15
N GLU A 96 1.35 -4.96 -11.02
CA GLU A 96 2.79 -4.92 -10.72
C GLU A 96 3.24 -3.47 -10.57
N LEU A 97 2.92 -2.61 -11.56
CA LEU A 97 3.28 -1.19 -11.51
C LEU A 97 2.66 -0.47 -10.30
N VAL A 98 1.35 -0.62 -10.09
CA VAL A 98 0.67 -0.01 -8.93
C VAL A 98 1.16 -0.62 -7.61
N GLY A 99 1.46 -1.92 -7.59
CA GLY A 99 2.04 -2.60 -6.44
C GLY A 99 3.43 -2.07 -6.09
N ASP A 100 4.25 -1.75 -7.09
CA ASP A 100 5.57 -1.16 -6.91
C ASP A 100 5.47 0.26 -6.35
N VAL A 101 4.53 1.05 -6.88
CA VAL A 101 4.24 2.39 -6.37
C VAL A 101 3.73 2.34 -4.92
N SER A 102 2.78 1.46 -4.61
CA SER A 102 2.28 1.24 -3.24
C SER A 102 3.39 0.84 -2.28
N ARG A 103 4.30 -0.06 -2.71
CA ARG A 103 5.48 -0.39 -1.92
C ARG A 103 6.37 0.83 -1.71
N ARG A 104 6.59 1.65 -2.75
CA ARG A 104 7.41 2.87 -2.69
C ARG A 104 6.83 3.96 -1.82
N THR A 105 5.53 4.18 -1.81
CA THR A 105 4.93 5.29 -1.06
C THR A 105 4.37 4.89 0.31
N GLY A 106 4.33 3.59 0.61
CA GLY A 106 3.78 3.08 1.86
C GLY A 106 2.25 3.21 1.99
N VAL A 107 1.57 3.66 0.94
CA VAL A 107 0.11 3.80 0.86
C VAL A 107 -0.54 2.51 0.37
N ASP A 108 -1.84 2.36 0.59
CA ASP A 108 -2.56 1.19 0.10
C ASP A 108 -2.63 1.14 -1.43
N PHE A 109 -3.00 -0.02 -1.98
CA PHE A 109 -3.05 -0.22 -3.44
C PHE A 109 -4.05 0.72 -4.14
N ARG A 110 -5.17 1.06 -3.49
CA ARG A 110 -6.21 1.92 -4.08
C ARG A 110 -5.72 3.36 -4.14
N GLU A 111 -5.07 3.82 -3.09
CA GLU A 111 -4.42 5.12 -3.03
C GLU A 111 -3.28 5.23 -4.04
N ALA A 112 -2.41 4.22 -4.11
CA ALA A 112 -1.29 4.18 -5.06
C ALA A 112 -1.78 4.19 -6.50
N LYS A 113 -2.90 3.50 -6.78
CA LYS A 113 -3.57 3.52 -8.08
C LYS A 113 -3.93 4.94 -8.48
N VAL A 114 -4.73 5.62 -7.65
CA VAL A 114 -5.24 6.97 -7.96
C VAL A 114 -4.10 7.96 -8.18
N GLY A 115 -3.04 7.85 -7.37
CA GLY A 115 -1.84 8.68 -7.53
C GLY A 115 -1.06 8.39 -8.81
N ALA A 116 -0.90 7.12 -9.18
CA ALA A 116 -0.23 6.72 -10.41
C ALA A 116 -1.02 7.15 -11.65
N GLU A 117 -2.35 7.00 -11.63
CA GLU A 117 -3.26 7.47 -12.68
C GLU A 117 -3.14 8.98 -12.89
N ALA A 118 -3.24 9.75 -11.80
CA ALA A 118 -3.09 11.21 -11.84
C ALA A 118 -1.73 11.62 -12.42
N THR A 119 -0.64 10.99 -11.96
CA THR A 119 0.71 11.30 -12.42
C THR A 119 0.88 11.03 -13.92
N VAL A 120 0.46 9.85 -14.38
CA VAL A 120 0.56 9.47 -15.81
C VAL A 120 -0.28 10.42 -16.67
N LEU A 121 -1.48 10.78 -16.23
CA LEU A 121 -2.37 11.68 -16.95
C LEU A 121 -1.76 13.09 -17.11
N VAL A 122 -1.28 13.68 -16.01
CA VAL A 122 -0.68 15.03 -16.03
C VAL A 122 0.63 15.01 -16.83
N LEU A 123 1.46 13.97 -16.68
CA LEU A 123 2.70 13.83 -17.44
C LEU A 123 2.43 13.70 -18.94
N ALA A 124 1.45 12.87 -19.33
CA ALA A 124 1.04 12.74 -20.73
C ALA A 124 0.62 14.10 -21.32
N ARG A 125 0.00 14.97 -20.52
CA ARG A 125 -0.43 16.31 -20.95
C ARG A 125 0.72 17.31 -21.05
N ALA A 126 1.74 17.18 -20.21
CA ALA A 126 2.96 18.01 -20.25
C ALA A 126 3.90 17.65 -21.43
N LEU A 127 3.84 16.41 -21.93
CA LEU A 127 4.66 15.92 -23.04
C LEU A 127 4.14 16.35 -24.42
N ALA A 128 5.06 16.46 -25.38
CA ALA A 128 4.74 16.58 -26.81
C ALA A 128 4.02 15.32 -27.34
N GLU A 129 3.24 15.43 -28.43
CA GLU A 129 2.47 14.30 -29.01
C GLU A 129 3.30 13.01 -29.10
N ALA A 130 4.48 13.08 -29.73
CA ALA A 130 5.28 11.89 -30.00
C ALA A 130 5.66 11.15 -28.70
N ASP A 131 6.04 11.88 -27.67
CA ASP A 131 6.43 11.32 -26.37
C ASP A 131 5.23 10.93 -25.52
N ARG A 132 4.13 11.67 -25.61
CA ARG A 132 2.84 11.28 -25.04
C ARG A 132 2.41 9.92 -25.58
N GLN A 133 2.43 9.72 -26.90
CA GLN A 133 2.04 8.45 -27.50
C GLN A 133 2.98 7.30 -27.14
N ARG A 134 4.27 7.59 -26.90
CA ARG A 134 5.24 6.58 -26.42
C ARG A 134 4.93 6.19 -24.97
N LEU A 135 4.71 7.16 -24.09
CA LEU A 135 4.33 6.91 -22.69
C LEU A 135 3.04 6.08 -22.62
N LEU A 136 1.98 6.51 -23.31
CA LEU A 136 0.67 5.84 -23.25
C LEU A 136 0.70 4.42 -23.83
N ARG A 137 1.53 4.16 -24.85
CA ARG A 137 1.72 2.79 -25.36
C ARG A 137 2.47 1.88 -24.41
N ALA A 138 3.34 2.44 -23.57
CA ALA A 138 4.10 1.69 -22.61
C ALA A 138 3.29 1.40 -21.33
N VAL A 139 2.49 2.36 -20.86
CA VAL A 139 1.74 2.22 -19.60
C VAL A 139 0.49 1.35 -19.80
N PRO A 140 0.09 0.51 -18.82
CA PRO A 140 -1.17 -0.23 -18.87
C PRO A 140 -2.38 0.66 -19.11
N VAL A 141 -3.28 0.23 -19.99
CA VAL A 141 -4.49 0.98 -20.37
C VAL A 141 -5.30 1.44 -19.17
N SER A 142 -5.40 0.62 -18.13
CA SER A 142 -6.12 0.97 -16.91
C SER A 142 -5.59 2.21 -16.18
N LEU A 143 -4.33 2.64 -16.42
CA LEU A 143 -3.77 3.85 -15.80
C LEU A 143 -4.03 5.14 -16.60
N HIS A 144 -4.49 5.00 -17.86
CA HIS A 144 -4.70 6.15 -18.74
C HIS A 144 -6.09 6.16 -19.42
N ASP A 145 -6.90 5.12 -19.23
CA ASP A 145 -8.31 5.03 -19.65
C ASP A 145 -9.26 5.60 -18.58
N VAL A 146 -8.78 6.63 -17.88
CA VAL A 146 -9.61 7.49 -17.05
C VAL A 146 -10.16 8.56 -17.99
N THR A 147 -11.49 8.63 -18.08
CA THR A 147 -12.22 9.61 -18.89
C THR A 147 -11.59 10.99 -18.69
N PRO A 148 -11.31 11.77 -19.77
CA PRO A 148 -10.68 13.07 -19.62
C PRO A 148 -11.48 13.88 -18.62
N ILE A 149 -10.85 14.29 -17.52
CA ILE A 149 -11.38 15.39 -16.74
C ILE A 149 -11.15 16.61 -17.63
N ASP A 150 -12.21 17.13 -18.24
CA ASP A 150 -12.15 18.44 -18.88
C ASP A 150 -11.51 19.43 -17.89
N GLY A 151 -10.45 20.12 -18.32
CA GLY A 151 -9.76 21.12 -17.50
C GLY A 151 -8.42 20.70 -16.86
N VAL A 152 -7.77 19.60 -17.28
CA VAL A 152 -6.35 19.38 -16.91
C VAL A 152 -5.48 20.35 -17.71
N GLU A 153 -4.89 21.32 -17.00
CA GLU A 153 -4.00 22.31 -17.59
C GLU A 153 -2.59 21.73 -17.81
N PRO A 154 -1.94 22.02 -18.96
CA PRO A 154 -0.58 21.60 -19.19
C PRO A 154 0.40 22.47 -18.39
N HIS A 155 0.97 21.95 -17.32
CA HIS A 155 2.07 22.58 -16.59
C HIS A 155 3.41 22.00 -17.01
N ARG A 156 4.40 22.89 -17.22
CA ARG A 156 5.78 22.51 -17.59
C ARG A 156 6.78 22.76 -16.46
N ASP A 157 6.32 23.37 -15.38
CA ASP A 157 7.03 23.61 -14.14
C ASP A 157 6.58 22.61 -13.06
N LEU A 158 7.50 22.23 -12.16
CA LEU A 158 7.23 21.28 -11.08
C LEU A 158 6.08 21.71 -10.15
N PRO A 159 6.00 22.97 -9.66
CA PRO A 159 4.93 23.37 -8.74
C PRO A 159 3.52 23.24 -9.34
N GLY A 160 3.34 23.69 -10.58
CA GLY A 160 2.07 23.56 -11.31
C GLY A 160 1.72 22.12 -11.60
N PHE A 161 2.69 21.31 -12.01
CA PHE A 161 2.51 19.86 -12.21
C PHE A 161 2.04 19.17 -10.93
N LEU A 162 2.70 19.44 -9.80
CA LEU A 162 2.36 18.82 -8.51
C LEU A 162 1.00 19.27 -7.99
N THR A 163 0.63 20.53 -8.23
CA THR A 163 -0.69 21.05 -7.87
C THR A 163 -1.80 20.34 -8.64
N GLU A 164 -1.62 20.08 -9.94
CA GLU A 164 -2.57 19.30 -10.73
C GLU A 164 -2.65 17.84 -10.29
N VAL A 165 -1.51 17.20 -10.01
CA VAL A 165 -1.49 15.81 -9.49
C VAL A 165 -2.18 15.73 -8.12
N ALA A 166 -1.95 16.71 -7.24
CA ALA A 166 -2.59 16.83 -5.94
C ALA A 166 -4.12 17.01 -6.08
N ARG A 167 -4.55 17.90 -6.97
CA ARG A 167 -5.96 18.16 -7.27
C ARG A 167 -6.69 16.91 -7.78
N ILE A 168 -6.10 16.19 -8.73
CA ILE A 168 -6.71 14.99 -9.33
C ILE A 168 -6.72 13.83 -8.33
N SER A 169 -5.68 13.69 -7.51
CA SER A 169 -5.56 12.58 -6.56
C SER A 169 -6.15 12.83 -5.17
N GLY A 170 -6.58 14.06 -4.88
CA GLY A 170 -7.14 14.45 -3.57
C GLY A 170 -6.10 14.50 -2.45
N ARG A 171 -4.87 14.90 -2.76
CA ARG A 171 -3.71 14.89 -1.84
C ARG A 171 -3.13 16.28 -1.62
N THR A 172 -2.23 16.41 -0.64
CA THR A 172 -1.39 17.61 -0.53
C THR A 172 -0.32 17.66 -1.63
N PRO A 173 0.22 18.83 -1.99
CA PRO A 173 1.30 18.95 -2.97
C PRO A 173 2.54 18.10 -2.66
N GLU A 174 2.90 17.97 -1.38
CA GLU A 174 4.04 17.20 -0.91
C GLU A 174 3.80 15.70 -1.13
N GLN A 175 2.62 15.22 -0.75
CA GLN A 175 2.22 13.83 -0.99
C GLN A 175 2.14 13.52 -2.49
N ALA A 176 1.66 14.47 -3.30
CA ALA A 176 1.64 14.35 -4.75
C ALA A 176 3.05 14.27 -5.34
N ARG A 177 4.02 15.00 -4.78
CA ARG A 177 5.43 14.92 -5.17
C ARG A 177 5.99 13.53 -4.97
N TYR A 178 5.90 13.00 -3.75
CA TYR A 178 6.42 11.67 -3.43
C TYR A 178 5.76 10.58 -4.28
N GLN A 179 4.45 10.70 -4.49
CA GLN A 179 3.69 9.79 -5.34
C GLN A 179 4.11 9.85 -6.81
N ALA A 180 4.37 11.05 -7.33
CA ALA A 180 4.81 11.24 -8.70
C ALA A 180 6.24 10.71 -8.91
N GLU A 181 7.17 11.03 -8.01
CA GLU A 181 8.54 10.49 -8.01
C GLU A 181 8.54 8.96 -7.91
N ALA A 182 7.72 8.37 -7.04
CA ALA A 182 7.59 6.92 -6.91
C ALA A 182 7.04 6.27 -8.19
N THR A 183 6.10 6.94 -8.88
CA THR A 183 5.55 6.48 -10.15
C THR A 183 6.62 6.52 -11.25
N MET A 184 7.38 7.60 -11.34
CA MET A 184 8.49 7.72 -12.30
C MET A 184 9.60 6.70 -12.03
N ALA A 185 9.95 6.49 -10.76
CA ALA A 185 10.94 5.50 -10.39
C ALA A 185 10.47 4.06 -10.66
N ALA A 186 9.17 3.77 -10.49
CA ALA A 186 8.59 2.48 -10.85
C ALA A 186 8.61 2.25 -12.37
N LEU A 187 8.31 3.29 -13.16
CA LEU A 187 8.44 3.25 -14.63
C LEU A 187 9.90 3.07 -15.07
N ALA A 188 10.83 3.81 -14.47
CA ALA A 188 12.26 3.76 -14.81
C ALA A 188 12.92 2.43 -14.42
N ALA A 189 12.55 1.86 -13.27
CA ALA A 189 13.03 0.55 -12.86
C ALA A 189 12.62 -0.57 -13.84
N ARG A 190 11.51 -0.36 -14.55
CA ARG A 190 11.00 -1.33 -15.53
C ARG A 190 11.53 -1.08 -16.93
N ASP A 191 11.49 0.16 -17.37
CA ASP A 191 11.97 0.60 -18.69
C ASP A 191 12.66 1.96 -18.58
N GLY A 192 13.91 1.92 -18.12
CA GLY A 192 14.75 3.11 -18.03
C GLY A 192 15.04 3.74 -19.39
N ARG A 193 14.95 2.97 -20.50
CA ARG A 193 15.15 3.51 -21.85
C ARG A 193 13.95 4.34 -22.29
N LEU A 194 12.72 3.90 -21.99
CA LEU A 194 11.53 4.71 -22.19
C LEU A 194 11.68 6.04 -21.45
N VAL A 195 11.92 6.00 -20.13
CA VAL A 195 12.00 7.20 -19.31
C VAL A 195 13.11 8.14 -19.79
N ALA A 196 14.29 7.61 -20.14
CA ALA A 196 15.39 8.40 -20.70
C ALA A 196 15.10 8.99 -22.10
N SER A 197 14.16 8.41 -22.85
CA SER A 197 13.77 8.87 -24.18
C SER A 197 12.65 9.91 -24.19
N LEU A 198 11.94 10.10 -23.07
CA LEU A 198 10.87 11.09 -22.97
C LEU A 198 11.50 12.49 -22.94
N GLY A 199 11.07 13.38 -23.84
CA GLY A 199 11.41 14.80 -23.82
C GLY A 199 10.68 15.53 -22.69
N VAL A 200 10.99 15.19 -21.44
CA VAL A 200 10.40 15.83 -20.26
C VAL A 200 10.84 17.30 -20.18
N PRO A 201 9.89 18.25 -19.98
CA PRO A 201 10.22 19.66 -19.79
C PRO A 201 11.30 19.87 -18.74
N GLU A 202 12.15 20.88 -18.92
CA GLU A 202 13.27 21.17 -18.01
C GLU A 202 12.83 21.34 -16.55
N GLY A 203 11.71 22.04 -16.33
CA GLY A 203 11.13 22.23 -15.01
C GLY A 203 10.55 20.96 -14.37
N LEU A 204 10.53 19.82 -15.07
CA LEU A 204 10.08 18.51 -14.56
C LEU A 204 11.21 17.47 -14.50
N ARG A 205 12.45 17.85 -14.85
CA ARG A 205 13.59 16.93 -14.82
C ARG A 205 13.91 16.42 -13.41
N ASP A 206 13.67 17.25 -12.40
CA ASP A 206 13.81 16.87 -10.99
C ASP A 206 12.96 15.65 -10.61
N LEU A 207 11.87 15.39 -11.34
CA LEU A 207 11.01 14.21 -11.15
C LEU A 207 11.64 12.90 -11.71
N LEU A 208 12.61 13.03 -12.62
CA LEU A 208 13.30 11.92 -13.28
C LEU A 208 14.61 11.55 -12.59
N GLU A 209 15.19 12.48 -11.84
CA GLU A 209 16.35 12.17 -11.03
C GLU A 209 15.97 11.07 -10.05
N PRO A 210 16.78 9.99 -9.95
CA PRO A 210 16.58 9.01 -8.89
C PRO A 210 16.50 9.79 -7.59
N PRO A 211 15.48 9.56 -6.74
CA PRO A 211 15.39 10.27 -5.47
C PRO A 211 16.73 10.10 -4.78
N ALA A 212 17.33 11.21 -4.34
CA ALA A 212 18.56 11.16 -3.56
C ALA A 212 18.36 10.10 -2.47
N ALA A 213 19.35 9.22 -2.29
CA ALA A 213 19.26 8.17 -1.28
C ALA A 213 18.88 8.82 0.06
N GLY A 214 17.65 8.58 0.52
CA GLY A 214 17.04 9.39 1.59
C GLY A 214 15.62 9.88 1.32
N GLY A 215 14.99 9.56 0.18
CA GLY A 215 13.55 9.74 0.01
C GLY A 215 12.77 8.75 0.89
N GLY A 216 12.14 9.24 1.95
CA GLY A 216 11.27 8.48 2.85
C GLY A 216 10.30 7.55 2.08
N LEU A 217 10.57 6.23 2.14
CA LEU A 217 9.87 5.09 1.50
C LEU A 217 10.26 4.91 0.00
N VAL A 218 10.78 3.81 -0.53
CA VAL A 218 11.22 2.49 -0.04
C VAL A 218 12.47 2.11 -0.86
N GLY A 219 13.61 1.96 -0.18
CA GLY A 219 14.68 1.11 -0.67
C GLY A 219 14.17 -0.33 -0.73
N THR A 220 14.66 -1.13 -1.67
CA THR A 220 14.17 -2.47 -2.08
C THR A 220 14.02 -3.55 -0.97
N THR A 221 14.16 -3.19 0.30
CA THR A 221 14.06 -4.03 1.49
C THR A 221 13.30 -3.31 2.62
N GLY A 222 12.02 -2.97 2.44
CA GLY A 222 11.01 -2.83 3.52
C GLY A 222 11.30 -1.95 4.75
N ALA A 223 12.38 -1.16 4.75
CA ALA A 223 12.80 -0.31 5.85
C ALA A 223 12.44 1.15 5.52
N ASP A 224 11.84 1.83 6.50
CA ASP A 224 11.54 3.26 6.40
C ASP A 224 12.85 4.01 6.11
N ALA A 225 12.91 4.72 4.99
CA ALA A 225 14.13 5.39 4.57
C ALA A 225 14.46 6.59 5.50
N PRO A 226 15.75 6.88 5.73
CA PRO A 226 16.20 8.06 6.46
C PRO A 226 15.68 9.33 5.81
N LEU A 227 15.28 10.33 6.60
CA LEU A 227 15.08 11.69 6.10
C LEU A 227 16.42 12.30 5.68
N THR A 228 16.40 13.10 4.62
CA THR A 228 17.54 13.96 4.27
C THR A 228 17.72 15.07 5.32
N ALA A 229 18.89 15.73 5.30
CA ALA A 229 19.17 16.83 6.22
C ALA A 229 18.21 18.02 6.06
N ASP A 230 17.76 18.29 4.82
CA ASP A 230 16.83 19.38 4.54
C ASP A 230 15.41 19.05 4.97
N GLU A 231 14.95 17.81 4.73
CA GLU A 231 13.64 17.34 5.22
C GLU A 231 13.61 17.27 6.75
N LEU A 232 14.67 16.81 7.40
CA LEU A 232 14.77 16.82 8.86
C LEU A 232 14.70 18.25 9.40
N ARG A 233 15.33 19.22 8.72
CA ARG A 233 15.28 20.63 9.13
C ARG A 233 13.88 21.21 8.98
N ALA A 234 13.20 20.93 7.87
CA ALA A 234 11.82 21.34 7.66
C ALA A 234 10.88 20.71 8.70
N ALA A 235 10.99 19.40 8.93
CA ALA A 235 10.19 18.70 9.94
C ALA A 235 10.42 19.22 11.36
N LEU A 236 11.65 19.59 11.72
CA LEU A 236 11.95 20.20 13.02
C LEU A 236 11.41 21.62 13.16
N ALA A 237 11.19 22.35 12.04
CA ALA A 237 10.56 23.66 12.09
C ALA A 237 9.09 23.57 12.58
N ASP A 238 8.42 22.46 12.26
CA ASP A 238 7.05 22.17 12.70
C ASP A 238 6.98 21.45 14.06
N LEU A 239 8.13 21.15 14.68
CA LEU A 239 8.27 20.47 15.97
C LEU A 239 9.15 21.28 16.94
N PRO A 240 8.71 22.48 17.39
CA PRO A 240 9.56 23.44 18.11
C PRO A 240 10.06 22.93 19.47
N TYR A 241 9.39 21.94 20.07
CA TYR A 241 9.78 21.34 21.34
C TYR A 241 10.67 20.10 21.20
N TRP A 242 10.97 19.69 19.97
CA TRP A 242 11.80 18.53 19.69
C TRP A 242 13.19 18.92 19.23
N SER A 243 14.14 18.03 19.50
CA SER A 243 15.51 18.15 19.02
C SER A 243 15.96 16.82 18.45
N ALA A 244 16.64 16.85 17.30
CA ALA A 244 17.28 15.66 16.76
C ALA A 244 18.63 15.42 17.45
N ARG A 245 18.83 14.21 17.96
CA ARG A 245 20.11 13.71 18.47
C ARG A 245 20.44 12.40 17.74
N GLY A 246 21.24 12.53 16.68
CA GLY A 246 21.57 11.40 15.80
C GLY A 246 20.30 10.77 15.20
N PRO A 247 20.03 9.48 15.44
CA PRO A 247 18.88 8.77 14.86
C PRO A 247 17.56 8.96 15.64
N ALA A 248 17.54 9.79 16.68
CA ALA A 248 16.40 9.96 17.57
C ALA A 248 15.94 11.41 17.66
N LEU A 249 14.63 11.60 17.87
CA LEU A 249 14.03 12.86 18.28
C LEU A 249 13.79 12.81 19.79
N SER A 250 14.20 13.87 20.50
CA SER A 250 13.99 13.99 21.94
C SER A 250 13.26 15.29 22.29
N ARG A 251 12.32 15.20 23.23
CA ARG A 251 11.60 16.33 23.82
C ARG A 251 11.65 16.23 25.34
N SER A 252 11.95 17.33 26.01
CA SER A 252 11.87 17.43 27.47
C SER A 252 10.55 18.06 27.88
N ILE A 253 9.94 17.54 28.94
CA ILE A 253 8.69 18.04 29.52
C ILE A 253 8.96 18.36 30.99
N ALA A 254 8.57 19.55 31.40
CA ALA A 254 8.60 19.99 32.80
C ALA A 254 7.20 20.48 33.18
N LEU A 255 6.53 19.78 34.09
CA LEU A 255 5.16 20.04 34.52
C LEU A 255 5.01 19.75 36.02
N PRO A 256 4.04 20.35 36.72
CA PRO A 256 3.69 19.93 38.07
C PRO A 256 3.42 18.41 38.13
N PRO A 257 3.77 17.71 39.23
CA PRO A 257 3.77 16.23 39.26
C PRO A 257 2.47 15.58 38.81
N SER A 258 1.32 16.09 39.28
CA SER A 258 -0.02 15.58 38.89
C SER A 258 -0.30 15.72 37.40
N ASN A 259 0.20 16.79 36.78
CA ASN A 259 -0.02 17.07 35.37
C ASN A 259 0.94 16.22 34.52
N LEU A 260 2.17 16.02 35.00
CA LEU A 260 3.11 15.11 34.37
C LEU A 260 2.58 13.69 34.35
N ASP A 261 2.08 13.18 35.48
CA ASP A 261 1.54 11.81 35.55
C ASP A 261 0.37 11.62 34.55
N ARG A 262 -0.54 12.60 34.45
CA ARG A 262 -1.64 12.56 33.46
C ARG A 262 -1.14 12.54 32.01
N VAL A 263 -0.12 13.34 31.69
CA VAL A 263 0.49 13.36 30.35
C VAL A 263 1.14 12.01 30.03
N LEU A 264 1.89 11.44 30.99
CA LEU A 264 2.53 10.14 30.82
C LEU A 264 1.50 9.02 30.63
N ASP A 265 0.40 9.05 31.39
CA ASP A 265 -0.72 8.10 31.23
C ASP A 265 -1.36 8.20 29.83
N ARG A 266 -1.52 9.42 29.30
CA ARG A 266 -2.07 9.62 27.95
C ARG A 266 -1.12 9.09 26.87
N ILE A 267 0.19 9.29 27.03
CA ILE A 267 1.21 8.75 26.13
C ILE A 267 1.26 7.22 26.19
N ASP A 268 1.12 6.64 27.38
CA ASP A 268 1.03 5.18 27.53
C ASP A 268 -0.27 4.60 26.94
N GLN A 269 -1.36 5.36 26.98
CA GLN A 269 -2.58 5.00 26.25
C GLN A 269 -2.37 5.04 24.73
N LEU A 270 -1.76 6.10 24.19
CA LEU A 270 -1.38 6.19 22.77
C LEU A 270 -0.54 4.99 22.34
N ARG A 271 0.40 4.55 23.18
CA ARG A 271 1.23 3.36 22.95
C ARG A 271 0.41 2.07 22.89
N ARG A 272 -0.58 1.91 23.77
CA ARG A 272 -1.48 0.74 23.78
C ARG A 272 -2.38 0.72 22.54
N ASP A 273 -2.91 1.86 22.14
CA ASP A 273 -3.86 1.96 21.02
C ASP A 273 -3.18 1.78 19.66
N THR A 274 -1.96 2.30 19.50
CA THR A 274 -1.26 2.29 18.21
C THR A 274 -0.15 1.24 18.12
N GLY A 275 0.17 0.57 19.24
CA GLY A 275 1.32 -0.33 19.37
C GLY A 275 2.69 0.37 19.27
N ARG A 276 2.72 1.70 19.21
CA ARG A 276 3.94 2.52 19.05
C ARG A 276 3.90 3.70 20.01
N GLY A 277 5.03 4.03 20.61
CA GLY A 277 5.13 5.14 21.55
C GLY A 277 6.59 5.53 21.79
N PRO A 278 6.82 6.72 22.38
CA PRO A 278 8.16 7.15 22.77
C PRO A 278 8.71 6.25 23.88
N THR A 279 10.03 6.25 24.01
CA THR A 279 10.69 5.84 25.26
C THR A 279 10.59 7.00 26.23
N ILE A 280 10.16 6.70 27.46
CA ILE A 280 9.95 7.69 28.50
C ILE A 280 11.04 7.50 29.55
N ALA A 281 11.84 8.53 29.78
CA ALA A 281 12.80 8.58 30.88
C ALA A 281 12.34 9.64 31.87
N ARG A 282 11.86 9.23 33.05
CA ARG A 282 11.49 10.14 34.12
C ARG A 282 12.75 10.57 34.87
N GLU A 283 13.05 11.87 34.84
CA GLU A 283 14.23 12.41 35.54
C GLU A 283 13.88 12.83 36.96
N THR A 284 12.70 13.43 37.14
CA THR A 284 12.19 13.86 38.46
C THR A 284 10.68 13.63 38.57
N SER A 285 10.09 13.97 39.72
CA SER A 285 8.63 13.97 39.87
C SER A 285 7.93 14.97 38.95
N SER A 286 8.61 16.01 38.49
CA SER A 286 8.09 17.09 37.65
C SER A 286 8.76 17.20 36.28
N SER A 287 9.64 16.27 35.89
CA SER A 287 10.27 16.25 34.57
C SER A 287 10.42 14.86 33.96
N ALA A 288 10.25 14.79 32.64
CA ALA A 288 10.48 13.60 31.85
C ALA A 288 11.05 13.95 30.47
N VAL A 289 11.85 13.04 29.92
CA VAL A 289 12.37 13.10 28.56
C VAL A 289 11.69 12.03 27.72
N LEU A 290 11.09 12.47 26.64
CA LEU A 290 10.49 11.61 25.62
C LEU A 290 11.49 11.44 24.48
N THR A 291 11.74 10.20 24.09
CA THR A 291 12.63 9.87 22.97
C THR A 291 11.92 8.99 21.96
N VAL A 292 11.85 9.45 20.71
CA VAL A 292 11.29 8.71 19.58
C VAL A 292 12.42 8.31 18.65
N ARG A 293 12.47 7.04 18.25
CA ARG A 293 13.48 6.52 17.32
C ARG A 293 12.91 5.43 16.42
N SER A 294 13.50 5.27 15.24
CA SER A 294 13.25 4.09 14.41
C SER A 294 13.90 2.86 15.05
N ARG A 295 13.25 1.69 14.95
CA ARG A 295 13.83 0.40 15.36
C ARG A 295 14.56 -0.33 14.23
N GLN A 296 14.34 0.11 13.00
CA GLN A 296 14.79 -0.59 11.79
C GLN A 296 15.93 0.14 11.08
N THR A 297 16.18 1.41 11.43
CA THR A 297 17.12 2.28 10.75
C THR A 297 17.86 3.12 11.79
N ASP A 298 19.18 3.29 11.61
CA ASP A 298 19.99 4.19 12.43
C ASP A 298 19.92 5.64 11.91
N ALA A 299 18.69 6.12 11.68
CA ALA A 299 18.39 7.45 11.21
C ALA A 299 16.96 7.87 11.57
N VAL A 300 16.71 9.18 11.59
CA VAL A 300 15.34 9.73 11.71
C VAL A 300 14.60 9.46 10.41
N THR A 301 13.38 8.95 10.50
CA THR A 301 12.51 8.66 9.34
C THR A 301 11.22 9.46 9.45
N ALA A 302 10.45 9.58 8.37
CA ALA A 302 9.13 10.22 8.40
C ALA A 302 8.23 9.63 9.50
N ARG A 303 8.28 8.31 9.71
CA ARG A 303 7.52 7.64 10.79
C ARG A 303 7.92 8.08 12.20
N VAL A 304 9.17 8.51 12.41
CA VAL A 304 9.65 9.06 13.69
C VAL A 304 9.05 10.45 13.90
N VAL A 305 9.01 11.27 12.85
CA VAL A 305 8.36 12.60 12.84
C VAL A 305 6.86 12.49 13.09
N ASP A 306 6.15 11.59 12.39
CA ASP A 306 4.71 11.35 12.59
C ASP A 306 4.37 10.89 14.02
N LEU A 307 5.29 10.16 14.66
CA LEU A 307 5.13 9.75 16.05
C LEU A 307 5.41 10.92 17.01
N ALA A 308 6.33 11.82 16.68
CA ALA A 308 6.55 13.05 17.44
C ALA A 308 5.31 13.96 17.42
N HIS A 309 4.69 14.19 16.26
CA HIS A 309 3.43 14.95 16.17
C HIS A 309 2.32 14.33 17.01
N ARG A 310 2.10 13.01 16.91
CA ARG A 310 1.06 12.34 17.72
C ARG A 310 1.32 12.40 19.21
N VAL A 311 2.58 12.43 19.62
CA VAL A 311 2.94 12.64 21.03
C VAL A 311 2.62 14.07 21.44
N ASP A 312 2.88 15.07 20.59
CA ASP A 312 2.51 16.46 20.85
C ASP A 312 1.00 16.62 20.97
N ASP A 313 0.21 16.06 20.06
CA ASP A 313 -1.25 16.04 20.12
C ASP A 313 -1.75 15.42 21.44
N ALA A 314 -1.14 14.31 21.87
CA ALA A 314 -1.48 13.63 23.11
C ALA A 314 -1.15 14.48 24.36
N ILE A 315 -0.05 15.23 24.33
CA ILE A 315 0.34 16.16 25.39
C ILE A 315 -0.62 17.35 25.43
N GLU A 316 -0.98 17.91 24.28
CA GLU A 316 -1.92 19.01 24.17
C GLU A 316 -3.32 18.61 24.63
N GLU A 317 -3.80 17.42 24.26
CA GLU A 317 -5.09 16.90 24.72
C GLU A 317 -5.12 16.70 26.25
N ALA A 318 -4.05 16.12 26.82
CA ALA A 318 -3.90 16.00 28.27
C ALA A 318 -3.86 17.38 28.94
N GLY A 319 -3.27 18.38 28.26
CA GLY A 319 -3.15 19.75 28.72
C GLY A 319 -4.41 20.61 28.59
N ALA A 320 -5.22 20.39 27.56
CA ALA A 320 -6.52 21.04 27.37
C ALA A 320 -7.48 20.71 28.51
N GLY A 321 -7.31 19.56 29.17
CA GLY A 321 -8.00 19.19 30.39
C GLY A 321 -7.50 19.85 31.68
N MET A 322 -6.57 20.82 31.61
CA MET A 322 -6.01 21.54 32.78
C MET A 322 -6.54 22.98 32.94
N ALA A 323 -7.25 23.52 31.94
CA ALA A 323 -7.81 24.87 31.97
C ALA A 323 -9.30 24.92 32.39
N GLY A 324 -9.83 23.82 32.92
CA GLY A 324 -11.23 23.67 33.37
C GLY A 324 -11.33 23.36 34.85
#